data_AF-A0A2I1FVY3-F1
#
_entry.id   AF-A0A2I1FVY3-F1
#
_cell.length_a   1.000
_cell.length_b   1.000
_cell.length_c   1.000
_cell.angle_alpha   90.00
_cell.angle_beta   90.00
_cell.angle_gamma   90.00
#
_symmetry.space_group_name_H-M   'P 1'
#
loop_
_entity.id
_entity.type
_entity.pdbx_description
1 polymer ?
#
loop_
_entity_poly.entity_id
_entity_poly.type
_entity_poly.pdbx_seq_one_letter_code
_entity_poly.pdbx_strand_id
1 'polypeptide(L)'
;MKYTNDLNEDAIKKLINGLDQGEFCNEIMNLNRDELEQHMHTKFNKVKDEAKKIVEDVVEDIKNEAISQLPEEPKMTGEETVEEHNTKVKAYEKNLNECKIFYLLSMNKVKQIVNWLSELQNTITTFFKNLRSWIVSKINNIYTRILEFFTEIAKMFSRLYKIIFKKD
;
A
#
# COMPACT_ATOMS: atom_id res chain seq x y z
N MET A 1 14.77 -3.13 9.05
CA MET A 1 14.49 -2.53 7.73
C MET A 1 13.24 -1.69 7.86
N LYS A 2 13.42 -0.37 8.05
CA LYS A 2 12.37 0.63 7.85
C LYS A 2 12.37 0.90 6.34
N TYR A 3 11.33 0.46 5.64
CA TYR A 3 11.21 0.66 4.19
C TYR A 3 10.59 2.02 3.84
N THR A 4 10.57 2.96 4.79
CA THR A 4 9.47 3.91 4.82
C THR A 4 9.93 5.28 5.26
N ASN A 5 9.77 6.22 4.34
CA ASN A 5 9.67 7.64 4.63
C ASN A 5 8.50 7.85 5.61
N ASP A 6 8.73 8.58 6.72
CA ASP A 6 7.70 8.89 7.73
C ASP A 6 6.46 9.57 7.10
N LEU A 7 6.61 10.16 5.90
CA LEU A 7 5.55 10.70 5.06
C LEU A 7 4.49 9.66 4.64
N ASN A 8 4.88 8.44 4.28
CA ASN A 8 3.95 7.39 3.85
C ASN A 8 3.15 6.81 5.03
N GLU A 9 3.79 6.74 6.19
CA GLU A 9 3.14 6.34 7.44
C GLU A 9 2.06 7.34 7.84
N ASP A 10 2.40 8.63 7.83
CA ASP A 10 1.48 9.72 8.16
C ASP A 10 0.33 9.80 7.13
N ALA A 11 0.60 9.59 5.84
CA ALA A 11 -0.42 9.55 4.80
C ALA A 11 -1.44 8.42 5.02
N ILE A 12 -0.99 7.21 5.35
CA ILE A 12 -1.89 6.08 5.65
C ILE A 12 -2.70 6.35 6.92
N LYS A 13 -2.08 6.91 7.96
CA LYS A 13 -2.79 7.30 9.19
C LYS A 13 -3.84 8.38 8.94
N LYS A 14 -3.51 9.39 8.13
CA LYS A 14 -4.46 10.43 7.69
C LYS A 14 -5.60 9.87 6.89
N LEU A 15 -5.35 8.91 6.00
CA LEU A 15 -6.42 8.19 5.29
C LEU A 15 -7.34 7.46 6.27
N ILE A 16 -6.80 6.69 7.21
CA ILE A 16 -7.59 5.98 8.22
C ILE A 16 -8.43 6.97 9.05
N ASN A 17 -7.81 8.05 9.52
CA ASN A 17 -8.48 9.06 10.35
C ASN A 17 -9.47 9.91 9.55
N GLY A 18 -9.21 10.20 8.27
CA GLY A 18 -10.09 10.97 7.39
C GLY A 18 -11.31 10.20 6.90
N LEU A 19 -11.40 8.91 7.24
CA LEU A 19 -12.63 8.11 7.14
C LEU A 19 -13.49 8.26 8.41
N ASP A 20 -13.23 9.30 9.24
CA ASP A 20 -14.05 9.65 10.40
C ASP A 20 -15.52 9.78 10.00
N GLN A 21 -16.35 9.12 10.80
CA GLN A 21 -17.75 8.89 10.54
C GLN A 21 -18.57 10.14 10.92
N GLY A 22 -18.13 10.96 11.87
CA GLY A 22 -18.94 12.06 12.43
C GLY A 22 -19.33 13.16 11.45
N GLU A 23 -18.36 13.81 10.80
CA GLU A 23 -18.61 14.92 9.85
C GLU A 23 -19.28 14.46 8.56
N PHE A 24 -18.84 13.30 8.06
CA PHE A 24 -19.33 12.71 6.83
C PHE A 24 -20.84 12.35 6.90
N CYS A 25 -21.33 11.99 8.09
CA CYS A 25 -22.73 11.66 8.32
C CYS A 25 -23.69 12.83 8.10
N ASN A 26 -23.28 14.05 8.48
CA ASN A 26 -24.12 15.24 8.30
C ASN A 26 -24.17 15.70 6.84
N GLU A 27 -23.10 15.47 6.07
CA GLU A 27 -23.02 15.80 4.65
C GLU A 27 -23.96 14.93 3.82
N ILE A 28 -23.94 13.61 4.01
CA ILE A 28 -24.70 12.67 3.14
C ILE A 28 -26.21 12.65 3.40
N MET A 29 -26.66 13.00 4.62
CA MET A 29 -28.09 12.97 4.97
C MET A 29 -28.92 14.03 4.22
N ASN A 30 -28.27 15.08 3.72
CA ASN A 30 -28.93 16.18 3.01
C ASN A 30 -28.86 16.04 1.48
N LEU A 31 -28.16 15.03 0.96
CA LEU A 31 -28.00 14.83 -0.48
C LEU A 31 -29.19 14.08 -1.08
N ASN A 32 -29.60 14.52 -2.27
CA ASN A 32 -30.48 13.72 -3.09
C ASN A 32 -29.74 12.51 -3.69
N ARG A 33 -30.47 11.69 -4.45
CA ARG A 33 -29.95 10.47 -5.07
C ARG A 33 -28.67 10.70 -5.89
N ASP A 34 -28.72 11.63 -6.82
CA ASP A 34 -27.64 11.83 -7.81
C ASP A 34 -26.45 12.51 -7.12
N GLU A 35 -26.73 13.44 -6.22
CA GLU A 35 -25.72 14.09 -5.36
C GLU A 35 -24.99 13.08 -4.48
N LEU A 36 -25.69 12.12 -3.88
CA LEU A 36 -25.08 11.06 -3.08
C LEU A 36 -24.17 10.18 -3.92
N GLU A 37 -24.63 9.72 -5.09
CA GLU A 37 -23.82 8.87 -5.97
C GLU A 37 -22.55 9.61 -6.44
N GLN A 38 -22.67 10.88 -6.85
CA GLN A 38 -21.53 11.70 -7.25
C GLN A 38 -20.56 12.01 -6.11
N HIS A 39 -21.08 12.34 -4.93
CA HIS A 39 -20.27 12.60 -3.74
C HIS A 39 -19.45 11.35 -3.37
N MET A 40 -20.08 10.17 -3.39
CA MET A 40 -19.40 8.91 -3.12
C MET A 40 -18.34 8.60 -4.18
N HIS A 41 -18.66 8.78 -5.47
CA HIS A 41 -17.69 8.60 -6.56
C HIS A 41 -16.44 9.46 -6.38
N THR A 42 -16.65 10.74 -6.04
CA THR A 42 -15.55 11.68 -5.84
C THR A 42 -14.66 11.25 -4.68
N LYS A 43 -15.27 10.95 -3.52
CA LYS A 43 -14.52 10.59 -2.31
C LYS A 43 -13.73 9.28 -2.49
N PHE A 44 -14.32 8.25 -3.11
CA PHE A 44 -13.62 6.98 -3.32
C PHE A 44 -12.58 7.01 -4.43
N ASN A 45 -12.78 7.79 -5.49
CA ASN A 45 -11.72 7.97 -6.48
C ASN A 45 -10.50 8.63 -5.84
N LYS A 46 -10.69 9.65 -4.99
CA LYS A 46 -9.59 10.25 -4.23
C LYS A 46 -8.85 9.24 -3.35
N VAL A 47 -9.57 8.43 -2.57
CA VAL A 47 -8.97 7.36 -1.73
C VAL A 47 -8.18 6.37 -2.58
N LYS A 48 -8.73 5.94 -3.73
CA LYS A 48 -8.08 5.01 -4.64
C LYS A 48 -6.79 5.60 -5.23
N ASP A 49 -6.84 6.86 -5.65
CA ASP A 49 -5.70 7.53 -6.27
C ASP A 49 -4.58 7.79 -5.25
N GLU A 50 -4.92 8.20 -4.02
CA GLU A 50 -3.97 8.35 -2.92
C GLU A 50 -3.35 7.00 -2.52
N ALA A 51 -4.16 5.94 -2.41
CA ALA A 51 -3.68 4.59 -2.14
C ALA A 51 -2.70 4.12 -3.23
N LYS A 52 -3.03 4.34 -4.50
CA LYS A 52 -2.17 3.98 -5.63
C LYS A 52 -0.82 4.68 -5.53
N LYS A 53 -0.81 5.99 -5.25
CA LYS A 53 0.43 6.76 -5.11
C LYS A 53 1.32 6.23 -3.98
N ILE A 54 0.74 5.96 -2.82
CA ILE A 54 1.49 5.37 -1.68
C ILE A 54 2.12 4.03 -2.07
N VAL A 55 1.39 3.20 -2.82
CA VAL A 55 1.91 1.92 -3.31
C VAL A 55 3.08 2.12 -4.28
N GLU A 56 2.94 3.03 -5.24
CA GLU A 56 4.01 3.35 -6.21
C GLU A 56 5.27 3.85 -5.50
N ASP A 57 5.12 4.77 -4.54
CA ASP A 57 6.24 5.33 -3.76
C ASP A 57 6.96 4.24 -2.96
N VAL A 58 6.22 3.37 -2.25
CA VAL A 58 6.81 2.27 -1.45
C VAL A 58 7.51 1.23 -2.33
N VAL A 59 6.95 0.91 -3.50
CA VAL A 59 7.58 -0.03 -4.44
C VAL A 59 8.89 0.54 -4.98
N GLU A 60 8.93 1.84 -5.30
CA GLU A 60 10.14 2.50 -5.76
C GLU A 60 11.21 2.59 -4.66
N ASP A 61 10.82 2.89 -3.41
CA ASP A 61 11.73 2.87 -2.25
C ASP A 61 12.37 1.48 -2.06
N ILE A 62 11.57 0.41 -2.15
CA ILE A 62 12.06 -0.97 -2.06
C ILE A 62 13.07 -1.28 -3.16
N LYS A 63 12.79 -0.86 -4.39
CA LYS A 63 13.66 -1.08 -5.54
C LYS A 63 14.99 -0.33 -5.38
N ASN A 64 14.94 0.94 -4.98
CA ASN A 64 16.13 1.76 -4.78
C ASN A 64 17.04 1.21 -3.68
N GLU A 65 16.43 0.76 -2.57
CA GLU A 65 17.16 0.10 -1.49
C GLU A 65 17.84 -1.19 -1.98
N ALA A 66 17.13 -2.04 -2.74
CA ALA A 66 17.68 -3.27 -3.28
C ALA A 66 18.89 -3.03 -4.20
N ILE A 67 18.83 -1.99 -5.02
CA ILE A 67 19.94 -1.59 -5.92
C ILE A 67 21.12 -1.07 -5.09
N SER A 68 20.87 -0.24 -4.07
CA SER A 68 21.91 0.36 -3.24
C SER A 68 22.75 -0.66 -2.44
N GLN A 69 22.18 -1.82 -2.14
CA GLN A 69 22.85 -2.88 -1.39
C GLN A 69 23.71 -3.80 -2.27
N LEU A 70 23.61 -3.71 -3.62
CA LEU A 70 24.37 -4.60 -4.51
C LEU A 70 25.88 -4.44 -4.28
N PRO A 71 26.59 -5.54 -3.96
CA PRO A 71 28.03 -5.47 -3.77
C PRO A 71 28.74 -5.31 -5.11
N GLU A 72 29.85 -4.59 -5.11
CA GLU A 72 30.73 -4.51 -6.28
C GLU A 72 31.54 -5.80 -6.44
N GLU A 73 31.63 -6.28 -7.68
CA GLU A 73 32.43 -7.46 -7.99
C GLU A 73 33.93 -7.17 -7.81
N PRO A 74 34.66 -7.98 -7.02
CA PRO A 74 36.06 -7.74 -6.76
C PRO A 74 36.89 -7.96 -8.02
N LYS A 75 37.78 -7.01 -8.33
CA LYS A 75 38.72 -7.10 -9.44
C LYS A 75 40.10 -7.44 -8.91
N MET A 76 40.81 -8.32 -9.62
CA MET A 76 42.19 -8.65 -9.25
C MET A 76 43.10 -7.46 -9.52
N THR A 77 43.87 -7.05 -8.51
CA THR A 77 44.89 -6.01 -8.67
C THR A 77 46.27 -6.64 -8.89
N GLY A 78 47.21 -5.90 -9.49
CA GLY A 78 48.57 -6.41 -9.72
C GLY A 78 49.41 -6.60 -8.46
N GLU A 79 48.94 -6.10 -7.31
CA GLU A 79 49.67 -6.07 -6.04
C GLU A 79 49.19 -7.13 -5.04
N GLU A 80 48.02 -7.75 -5.26
CA GLU A 80 47.45 -8.74 -4.34
C GLU A 80 47.76 -10.19 -4.74
N THR A 81 47.87 -11.06 -3.74
CA THR A 81 48.00 -12.49 -3.94
C THR A 81 46.67 -13.13 -4.32
N VAL A 82 46.72 -14.33 -4.92
CA VAL A 82 45.54 -15.13 -5.25
C VAL A 82 44.70 -15.46 -4.01
N GLU A 83 45.35 -15.70 -2.86
CA GLU A 83 44.69 -16.03 -1.60
C GLU A 83 43.89 -14.83 -1.04
N GLU A 84 44.45 -13.62 -1.14
CA GLU A 84 43.79 -12.37 -0.75
C GLU A 84 42.59 -12.07 -1.67
N HIS A 85 42.76 -12.27 -2.97
CA HIS A 85 41.69 -12.11 -3.95
C HIS A 85 40.54 -13.09 -3.69
N ASN A 86 40.84 -14.37 -3.47
CA ASN A 86 39.83 -15.40 -3.14
C ASN A 86 39.04 -15.06 -1.88
N THR A 87 39.66 -14.40 -0.90
CA THR A 87 38.97 -13.93 0.31
C THR A 87 37.94 -12.83 -0.02
N LYS A 88 38.29 -11.89 -0.90
CA LYS A 88 37.37 -10.85 -1.39
C LYS A 88 36.20 -11.45 -2.18
N VAL A 89 36.46 -12.44 -3.04
CA VAL A 89 35.43 -13.18 -3.79
C VAL A 89 34.44 -13.85 -2.85
N LYS A 90 34.91 -14.57 -1.83
CA LYS A 90 34.02 -15.20 -0.83
C LYS A 90 33.15 -14.18 -0.08
N ALA A 91 33.71 -13.03 0.28
CA ALA A 91 32.95 -11.95 0.92
C ALA A 91 31.88 -11.37 -0.03
N TYR A 92 32.24 -11.13 -1.29
CA TYR A 92 31.31 -10.71 -2.34
C TYR A 92 30.15 -11.71 -2.52
N GLU A 93 30.44 -13.01 -2.64
CA GLU A 93 29.42 -14.05 -2.81
C GLU A 93 28.44 -14.09 -1.63
N LYS A 94 28.98 -13.97 -0.40
CA LYS A 94 28.16 -13.89 0.82
C LYS A 94 27.22 -12.68 0.79
N ASN A 95 27.77 -11.49 0.53
CA ASN A 95 27.00 -10.25 0.48
C ASN A 95 25.95 -10.28 -0.65
N LEU A 96 26.30 -10.85 -1.80
CA LEU A 96 25.38 -11.03 -2.92
C LEU A 96 24.24 -11.97 -2.55
N ASN A 97 24.51 -13.04 -1.79
CA ASN A 97 23.47 -13.94 -1.31
C ASN A 97 22.52 -13.26 -0.31
N GLU A 98 23.05 -12.42 0.59
CA GLU A 98 22.24 -11.60 1.49
C GLU A 98 21.33 -10.62 0.70
N CYS A 99 21.84 -10.00 -0.36
CA CYS A 99 21.05 -9.15 -1.26
C CYS A 99 19.94 -9.91 -1.98
N LYS A 100 20.21 -11.14 -2.45
CA LYS A 100 19.20 -12.00 -3.08
C LYS A 100 18.08 -12.35 -2.11
N ILE A 101 18.41 -12.67 -0.86
CA ILE A 101 17.42 -12.94 0.20
C ILE A 101 16.57 -11.69 0.45
N PHE A 102 17.22 -10.52 0.58
CA PHE A 102 16.52 -9.25 0.74
C PHE A 102 15.54 -8.96 -0.41
N TYR A 103 15.97 -9.14 -1.65
CA TYR A 103 15.15 -8.96 -2.84
C TYR A 103 13.92 -9.90 -2.83
N LEU A 104 14.11 -11.19 -2.51
CA LEU A 104 13.02 -12.17 -2.43
C LEU A 104 11.97 -11.78 -1.38
N LEU A 105 12.41 -11.40 -0.18
CA LEU A 105 11.51 -10.94 0.89
C LEU A 105 10.77 -9.66 0.49
N SER A 106 11.46 -8.74 -0.18
CA SER A 106 10.91 -7.49 -0.67
C SER A 106 9.85 -7.72 -1.75
N MET A 107 10.12 -8.60 -2.71
CA MET A 107 9.14 -8.95 -3.77
C MET A 107 7.90 -9.64 -3.20
N ASN A 108 8.04 -10.45 -2.14
CA ASN A 108 6.88 -11.00 -1.44
C ASN A 108 6.00 -9.90 -0.81
N LYS A 109 6.61 -8.85 -0.25
CA LYS A 109 5.86 -7.68 0.24
C LYS A 109 5.17 -6.92 -0.89
N VAL A 110 5.87 -6.64 -1.99
CA VAL A 110 5.28 -5.99 -3.18
C VAL A 110 4.05 -6.77 -3.66
N LYS A 111 4.14 -8.10 -3.74
CA LYS A 111 2.99 -8.96 -4.09
C LYS A 111 1.80 -8.79 -3.14
N GLN A 112 2.05 -8.74 -1.82
CA GLN A 112 0.98 -8.52 -0.83
C GLN A 112 0.32 -7.14 -1.01
N ILE A 113 1.11 -6.10 -1.31
CA ILE A 113 0.62 -4.75 -1.55
C ILE A 113 -0.25 -4.69 -2.83
N VAL A 114 0.19 -5.32 -3.92
CA VAL A 114 -0.58 -5.37 -5.18
C VAL A 114 -1.89 -6.14 -5.00
N ASN A 115 -1.86 -7.26 -4.26
CA ASN A 115 -3.08 -8.00 -3.91
C ASN A 115 -4.03 -7.14 -3.09
N TRP A 116 -3.50 -6.41 -2.10
CA TRP A 116 -4.28 -5.48 -1.29
C TRP A 116 -4.96 -4.40 -2.14
N LEU A 117 -4.26 -3.82 -3.12
CA LEU A 117 -4.81 -2.80 -4.02
C LEU A 117 -5.94 -3.37 -4.88
N SER A 118 -5.76 -4.59 -5.38
CA SER A 118 -6.77 -5.31 -6.15
C SER A 118 -8.03 -5.57 -5.31
N GLU A 119 -7.85 -5.98 -4.05
CA GLU A 119 -8.95 -6.14 -3.10
C GLU A 119 -9.68 -4.81 -2.85
N LEU A 120 -8.95 -3.71 -2.66
CA LEU A 120 -9.54 -2.39 -2.44
C LEU A 120 -10.43 -1.97 -3.63
N GLN A 121 -9.92 -2.14 -4.84
CA GLN A 121 -10.66 -1.83 -6.06
C GLN A 121 -11.94 -2.67 -6.20
N ASN A 122 -11.87 -3.96 -5.89
CA ASN A 122 -13.03 -4.86 -5.92
C ASN A 122 -14.08 -4.47 -4.87
N THR A 123 -13.64 -4.14 -3.65
CA THR A 123 -14.49 -3.69 -2.55
C THR A 123 -15.24 -2.41 -2.92
N ILE A 124 -14.53 -1.40 -3.46
CA ILE A 124 -15.14 -0.14 -3.95
C ILE A 124 -16.12 -0.39 -5.10
N THR A 125 -15.73 -1.19 -6.10
CA THR A 125 -16.58 -1.49 -7.25
C THR A 125 -17.87 -2.19 -6.83
N THR A 126 -17.77 -3.15 -5.91
CA THR A 126 -18.92 -3.88 -5.37
C THR A 126 -19.85 -2.95 -4.59
N PHE A 127 -19.27 -2.06 -3.78
CA PHE A 127 -20.04 -1.06 -3.05
C PHE A 127 -20.84 -0.16 -4.00
N PHE A 128 -20.27 0.37 -5.08
CA PHE A 128 -21.01 1.21 -6.02
C PHE A 128 -22.15 0.47 -6.74
N LYS A 129 -21.92 -0.79 -7.13
CA LYS A 129 -22.98 -1.63 -7.71
C LYS A 129 -24.15 -1.77 -6.73
N ASN A 130 -23.84 -2.00 -5.45
CA ASN A 130 -24.83 -2.13 -4.39
C ASN A 130 -25.51 -0.79 -4.06
N LEU A 131 -24.75 0.29 -3.95
CA LEU A 131 -25.25 1.64 -3.66
C LEU A 131 -26.30 2.05 -4.69
N ARG A 132 -26.00 1.89 -5.98
CA ARG A 132 -26.95 2.18 -7.06
C ARG A 132 -28.24 1.36 -6.93
N SER A 133 -28.10 0.07 -6.60
CA SER A 133 -29.26 -0.81 -6.35
C SER A 133 -30.10 -0.33 -5.16
N TRP A 134 -29.45 -0.02 -4.02
CA TRP A 134 -30.13 0.45 -2.81
C TRP A 134 -30.88 1.77 -3.02
N ILE A 135 -30.23 2.68 -3.73
CA ILE A 135 -30.78 3.96 -4.16
C ILE A 135 -32.04 3.74 -5.02
N VAL A 136 -31.95 2.89 -6.05
CA VAL A 136 -33.08 2.58 -6.96
C VAL A 136 -34.25 1.96 -6.19
N SER A 137 -33.95 1.02 -5.29
CA SER A 137 -34.92 0.31 -4.45
C SER A 137 -35.43 1.10 -3.24
N LYS A 138 -34.99 2.35 -3.05
CA LYS A 138 -35.36 3.21 -1.91
C LYS A 138 -35.18 2.50 -0.56
N ILE A 139 -34.06 1.78 -0.40
CA ILE A 139 -33.78 1.03 0.82
C ILE A 139 -33.62 1.99 2.00
N ASN A 140 -34.38 1.74 3.07
CA ASN A 140 -34.15 2.37 4.35
C ASN A 140 -32.81 1.87 4.93
N ASN A 141 -32.01 2.75 5.52
CA ASN A 141 -30.67 2.46 6.09
C ASN A 141 -29.48 2.44 5.11
N ILE A 142 -29.58 3.12 3.95
CA ILE A 142 -28.40 3.37 3.08
C ILE A 142 -27.22 3.92 3.89
N TYR A 143 -27.52 4.81 4.84
CA TYR A 143 -26.58 5.36 5.81
C TYR A 143 -25.74 4.29 6.54
N THR A 144 -26.40 3.34 7.21
CA THR A 144 -25.72 2.30 7.99
C THR A 144 -24.77 1.48 7.10
N ARG A 145 -25.21 1.19 5.88
CA ARG A 145 -24.44 0.43 4.90
C ARG A 145 -23.22 1.19 4.40
N ILE A 146 -23.35 2.51 4.25
CA ILE A 146 -22.23 3.40 3.92
C ILE A 146 -21.21 3.37 5.07
N LEU A 147 -21.64 3.48 6.32
CA LEU A 147 -20.74 3.44 7.48
C LEU A 147 -20.02 2.10 7.64
N GLU A 148 -20.74 0.98 7.47
CA GLU A 148 -20.15 -0.35 7.44
C GLU A 148 -19.05 -0.43 6.36
N PHE A 149 -19.32 0.13 5.17
CA PHE A 149 -18.34 0.17 4.11
C PHE A 149 -17.09 0.98 4.47
N PHE A 150 -17.24 2.17 5.05
CA PHE A 150 -16.09 2.97 5.53
C PHE A 150 -15.27 2.23 6.58
N THR A 151 -15.94 1.52 7.49
CA THR A 151 -15.29 0.69 8.50
C THR A 151 -14.45 -0.41 7.86
N GLU A 152 -14.96 -1.08 6.82
CA GLU A 152 -14.19 -2.07 6.06
C GLU A 152 -13.00 -1.46 5.34
N ILE A 153 -13.16 -0.30 4.70
CA ILE A 153 -12.04 0.43 4.06
C ILE A 153 -10.95 0.76 5.10
N ALA A 154 -11.32 1.27 6.28
CA ALA A 154 -10.35 1.58 7.34
C ALA A 154 -9.59 0.33 7.83
N LYS A 155 -10.27 -0.82 7.95
CA LYS A 155 -9.61 -2.12 8.25
C LYS A 155 -8.63 -2.51 7.16
N MET A 156 -8.99 -2.31 5.89
CA MET A 156 -8.08 -2.59 4.78
C MET A 156 -6.82 -1.72 4.86
N PHE A 157 -6.93 -0.41 5.11
CA PHE A 157 -5.74 0.44 5.30
C PHE A 157 -4.92 0.06 6.53
N SER A 158 -5.57 -0.37 7.61
CA SER A 158 -4.86 -0.90 8.78
C SER A 158 -4.06 -2.16 8.46
N ARG A 159 -4.56 -3.02 7.55
CA ARG A 159 -3.82 -4.18 7.04
C ARG A 159 -2.67 -3.76 6.12
N LEU A 160 -2.86 -2.78 5.24
CA LEU A 160 -1.78 -2.21 4.42
C LEU A 160 -0.64 -1.70 5.31
N TYR A 161 -0.99 -0.96 6.36
CA TYR A 161 -0.02 -0.50 7.34
C TYR A 161 0.79 -1.65 7.93
N LYS A 162 0.15 -2.78 8.26
CA LYS A 162 0.87 -3.96 8.77
C LYS A 162 1.83 -4.53 7.72
N ILE A 163 1.37 -4.69 6.47
CA ILE A 163 2.19 -5.22 5.37
C ILE A 163 3.46 -4.36 5.15
N ILE A 164 3.31 -3.04 5.20
CA ILE A 164 4.40 -2.10 4.92
C ILE A 164 5.32 -1.93 6.15
N PHE A 165 4.76 -1.64 7.32
CA PHE A 165 5.52 -1.13 8.47
C PHE A 165 5.74 -2.14 9.59
N LYS A 166 4.84 -3.10 9.80
CA LYS A 166 5.03 -4.10 10.87
C LYS A 166 5.83 -5.29 10.35
N LYS A 167 6.78 -5.72 11.17
CA LYS A 167 7.35 -7.07 11.08
C LYS A 167 6.37 -8.02 11.77
N ASP A 168 6.01 -9.09 11.09
CA ASP A 168 5.71 -10.35 11.77
C ASP A 168 7.02 -10.97 12.29
#